data_AF-A0A6J6FLA2-F1
#
_entry.id   AF-A0A6J6FLA2-F1
#
_cell.length_a   1.000
_cell.length_b   1.000
_cell.length_c   1.000
_cell.angle_alpha   90.00
_cell.angle_beta   90.00
_cell.angle_gamma   90.00
#
_symmetry.space_group_name_H-M   'P 1'
#
loop_
_entity.id
_entity.type
_entity.pdbx_description
1 polymer ?
#
loop_
_entity_poly.entity_id
_entity_poly.type
_entity_poly.pdbx_seq_one_letter_code
_entity_poly.pdbx_strand_id
1 'polypeptide(L)'
;MVENAANIGEKILGPGLRELANKHKVIGDIRGAGVFWGIDMVIDRSTREPLAPYGSSSPKMNEIVATCKKNGLMPFNNFNRIHMVPPCNVSSEEALEGIKLLSNSLTEIGF
;
A
#
# COMPACT_ATOMS: atom_id res chain seq x y z
N MET A 1 15.94 7.32 -15.17
CA MET A 1 15.32 7.11 -13.83
C MET A 1 14.01 7.85 -13.67
N VAL A 2 13.92 9.15 -13.99
CA VAL A 2 12.64 9.90 -13.93
C VAL A 2 11.56 9.28 -14.83
N GLU A 3 11.90 8.94 -16.08
CA GLU A 3 10.99 8.26 -17.00
C GLU A 3 10.57 6.86 -16.51
N ASN A 4 11.48 6.11 -15.87
CA ASN A 4 11.14 4.83 -15.28
C ASN A 4 10.13 5.02 -14.14
N ALA A 5 10.39 5.96 -13.23
CA ALA A 5 9.47 6.25 -12.14
C ALA A 5 8.07 6.67 -12.64
N ALA A 6 8.01 7.51 -13.69
CA ALA A 6 6.76 7.90 -14.32
C ALA A 6 6.04 6.68 -14.94
N ASN A 7 6.73 5.87 -15.73
CA ASN A 7 6.18 4.67 -16.36
C ASN A 7 5.67 3.64 -15.34
N ILE A 8 6.47 3.30 -14.32
CA ILE A 8 6.09 2.37 -13.26
C ILE A 8 4.87 2.90 -12.49
N GLY A 9 4.87 4.20 -12.16
CA GLY A 9 3.76 4.85 -11.48
C GLY A 9 2.45 4.78 -12.25
N GLU A 10 2.48 5.17 -13.53
CA GLU A 10 1.30 5.28 -14.38
C GLU A 10 0.77 3.91 -14.82
N LYS A 11 1.66 2.97 -15.15
CA LYS A 11 1.28 1.70 -15.80
C LYS A 11 1.15 0.53 -14.83
N ILE A 12 1.78 0.60 -13.65
CA ILE A 12 1.85 -0.53 -12.71
C ILE A 12 1.30 -0.16 -11.34
N LEU A 13 1.95 0.74 -10.62
CA LEU A 13 1.58 1.06 -9.24
C LEU A 13 0.17 1.66 -9.17
N GLY A 14 -0.14 2.66 -10.00
CA GLY A 14 -1.45 3.30 -10.00
C GLY A 14 -2.59 2.33 -10.30
N PRO A 15 -2.60 1.63 -11.44
CA PRO A 15 -3.64 0.64 -11.75
C PRO A 15 -3.70 -0.51 -10.75
N GLY A 16 -2.56 -1.09 -10.36
CA GLY A 16 -2.53 -2.23 -9.45
C GLY A 16 -2.98 -1.88 -8.02
N LEU A 17 -2.66 -0.68 -7.52
CA LEU A 17 -3.17 -0.20 -6.23
C LEU A 17 -4.69 0.09 -6.29
N ARG A 18 -5.22 0.56 -7.43
CA ARG A 18 -6.68 0.72 -7.61
C ARG A 18 -7.39 -0.63 -7.61
N GLU A 19 -6.82 -1.63 -8.29
CA GLU A 19 -7.36 -3.00 -8.25
C GLU A 19 -7.32 -3.58 -6.83
N LEU A 20 -6.20 -3.38 -6.13
CA LEU A 20 -6.05 -3.78 -4.74
C LEU A 20 -7.10 -3.13 -3.84
N ALA A 21 -7.37 -1.85 -4.04
CA ALA A 21 -8.45 -1.14 -3.35
C ALA A 21 -9.83 -1.71 -3.71
N ASN A 22 -10.06 -2.21 -4.92
CA ASN A 22 -11.34 -2.89 -5.21
C ASN A 22 -11.48 -4.21 -4.44
N LYS A 23 -10.37 -4.92 -4.23
CA LYS A 23 -10.33 -6.21 -3.52
C LYS A 23 -10.46 -6.07 -1.99
N HIS A 24 -9.72 -5.15 -1.38
CA HIS A 24 -9.59 -5.07 0.08
C HIS A 24 -10.27 -3.82 0.63
N LYS A 25 -11.40 -4.01 1.34
CA LYS A 25 -12.26 -2.91 1.82
C LYS A 25 -11.56 -1.94 2.77
N VAL A 26 -10.52 -2.42 3.48
CA VAL A 26 -9.70 -1.64 4.40
C VAL A 26 -8.94 -0.50 3.71
N ILE A 27 -8.68 -0.58 2.39
CA ILE A 27 -8.05 0.53 1.65
C ILE A 27 -9.12 1.59 1.37
N GLY A 28 -9.01 2.77 1.98
CA GLY A 28 -10.00 3.85 1.87
C GLY A 28 -9.68 4.89 0.81
N ASP A 29 -8.39 5.19 0.61
CA ASP A 29 -7.93 6.15 -0.39
C ASP A 29 -6.54 5.76 -0.89
N ILE A 30 -6.27 6.06 -2.16
CA ILE A 30 -4.96 5.88 -2.78
C ILE A 30 -4.61 7.11 -3.60
N ARG A 31 -3.39 7.59 -3.41
CA ARG A 31 -2.88 8.79 -4.09
C ARG A 31 -1.39 8.67 -4.30
N GLY A 32 -0.90 9.16 -5.44
CA GLY A 32 0.52 9.11 -5.74
C GLY A 32 0.88 9.67 -7.10
N ALA A 33 2.18 9.81 -7.31
CA ALA A 33 2.78 10.24 -8.56
C ALA A 33 4.15 9.57 -8.72
N GLY A 34 4.48 9.14 -9.94
CA GLY A 34 5.68 8.33 -10.19
C GLY A 34 5.70 7.09 -9.28
N VAL A 35 6.80 6.86 -8.57
CA VAL A 35 6.94 5.76 -7.61
C VAL A 35 6.64 6.16 -6.16
N PHE A 36 5.94 7.27 -5.91
CA PHE A 36 5.55 7.66 -4.54
C PHE A 36 4.03 7.53 -4.36
N TRP A 37 3.60 6.50 -3.64
CA TRP A 37 2.18 6.23 -3.40
C TRP A 37 1.84 6.08 -1.92
N GLY A 38 0.79 6.77 -1.49
CA GLY A 38 0.17 6.62 -0.18
C GLY A 38 -1.14 5.85 -0.27
N ILE A 39 -1.32 4.92 0.67
CA ILE A 39 -2.48 4.03 0.80
C ILE A 39 -3.06 4.23 2.20
N ASP A 40 -4.20 4.90 2.30
CA ASP A 40 -4.85 5.15 3.59
C ASP A 40 -5.71 3.94 3.97
N MET A 41 -5.42 3.36 5.12
CA MET A 41 -6.18 2.27 5.70
C MET A 41 -7.30 2.84 6.58
N VAL A 42 -8.53 2.39 6.40
CA VAL A 42 -9.73 2.88 7.08
C VAL A 42 -10.55 1.73 7.66
N ILE A 43 -11.33 2.03 8.68
CA ILE A 43 -12.31 1.11 9.27
C ILE A 43 -13.52 0.99 8.33
N ASP A 44 -13.99 2.13 7.81
CA ASP A 44 -15.14 2.21 6.91
C ASP A 44 -14.88 3.25 5.80
N ARG A 45 -15.22 2.92 4.56
CA ARG A 45 -14.97 3.80 3.38
C ARG A 45 -15.91 4.98 3.30
N SER A 46 -17.12 4.85 3.81
CA SER A 46 -18.14 5.91 3.82
C SER A 46 -17.77 6.99 4.83
N THR A 47 -17.30 6.60 6.02
CA THR A 47 -16.89 7.54 7.06
C THR A 47 -15.45 8.02 6.88
N ARG A 48 -14.62 7.22 6.21
CA ARG A 48 -13.15 7.38 6.10
C ARG A 48 -12.47 7.43 7.48
N GLU A 49 -13.08 6.78 8.48
CA GLU A 49 -12.49 6.67 9.82
C GLU A 49 -11.15 5.91 9.73
N PRO A 50 -10.04 6.48 10.19
CA PRO A 50 -8.72 5.90 9.97
C PRO A 50 -8.51 4.65 10.83
N LEU A 51 -7.82 3.64 10.29
CA LEU A 51 -7.53 2.39 11.00
C LEU A 51 -6.58 2.57 12.19
N ALA A 52 -5.91 3.71 12.28
CA ALA A 52 -5.10 4.14 13.42
C ALA A 52 -5.33 5.64 13.69
N PRO A 53 -5.32 6.07 14.95
CA PRO A 53 -5.50 7.47 15.30
C PRO A 53 -4.30 8.32 14.86
N TYR A 54 -4.55 9.62 14.69
CA TYR A 54 -3.49 10.58 14.40
C TYR A 54 -2.42 10.56 15.49
N GLY A 55 -1.14 10.57 15.11
CA GLY A 55 -0.02 10.59 16.06
C GLY A 55 0.38 9.21 16.60
N SER A 56 -0.32 8.12 16.25
CA SER A 56 -0.05 6.79 16.80
C SER A 56 -0.36 5.66 15.80
N SER A 57 -0.12 4.42 16.23
CA SER A 57 -0.51 3.20 15.49
C SER A 57 -1.75 2.55 16.11
N SER A 58 -2.20 1.45 15.53
CA SER A 58 -3.22 0.56 16.09
C SER A 58 -2.76 -0.89 16.04
N PRO A 59 -3.35 -1.80 16.84
CA PRO A 59 -3.05 -3.24 16.74
C PRO A 59 -3.19 -3.77 15.32
N LYS A 60 -4.21 -3.33 14.58
CA LYS A 60 -4.43 -3.74 13.17
C LYS A 60 -3.40 -3.18 12.21
N MET A 61 -2.98 -1.92 12.36
CA MET A 61 -1.86 -1.39 11.56
C MET A 61 -0.55 -2.13 11.86
N ASN A 62 -0.28 -2.46 13.12
CA ASN A 62 0.90 -3.22 13.50
C ASN A 62 0.88 -4.64 12.90
N GLU A 63 -0.28 -5.29 12.91
CA GLU A 63 -0.49 -6.61 12.29
C GLU A 63 -0.25 -6.57 10.77
N ILE A 64 -0.81 -5.58 10.05
CA ILE A 64 -0.54 -5.40 8.61
C ILE A 64 0.95 -5.28 8.31
N VAL A 65 1.65 -4.40 9.05
CA VAL A 65 3.09 -4.16 8.85
C VAL A 65 3.92 -5.40 9.18
N ALA A 66 3.58 -6.11 10.26
CA ALA A 66 4.26 -7.34 10.64
C ALA A 66 4.09 -8.43 9.58
N THR A 67 2.87 -8.62 9.04
CA THR A 67 2.60 -9.60 7.99
C THR A 67 3.25 -9.22 6.66
N CYS A 68 3.32 -7.93 6.32
CA CYS A 68 4.12 -7.48 5.17
C CYS A 68 5.58 -7.90 5.32
N LYS A 69 6.19 -7.60 6.47
CA LYS A 69 7.60 -7.96 6.76
C LYS A 69 7.84 -9.45 6.71
N LYS A 70 6.94 -10.24 7.31
CA LYS A 70 6.96 -11.71 7.27
C LYS A 70 6.95 -12.24 5.84
N ASN A 71 6.19 -11.60 4.95
CA ASN A 71 6.05 -11.99 3.55
C ASN A 71 7.11 -11.38 2.63
N GLY A 72 8.11 -10.67 3.17
CA GLY A 72 9.23 -10.12 2.40
C GLY A 72 9.01 -8.69 1.87
N LEU A 73 7.91 -8.03 2.24
CA LEU A 73 7.66 -6.62 1.90
C LEU A 73 8.01 -5.72 3.09
N MET A 74 8.83 -4.69 2.87
CA MET A 74 9.19 -3.70 3.89
C MET A 74 8.43 -2.38 3.65
N PRO A 75 7.20 -2.21 4.17
CA PRO A 75 6.48 -0.95 4.05
C PRO A 75 7.00 0.09 5.04
N PHE A 76 6.92 1.36 4.65
CA PHE A 76 6.86 2.45 5.60
C PHE A 76 5.40 2.75 5.92
N ASN A 77 5.06 2.94 7.19
CA ASN A 77 3.73 3.39 7.59
C ASN A 77 3.82 4.67 8.44
N ASN A 78 2.89 5.59 8.19
CA ASN A 78 2.68 6.76 9.02
C ASN A 78 1.21 6.77 9.48
N PHE A 79 1.00 6.47 10.75
CA PHE A 79 -0.32 6.22 11.34
C PHE A 79 -1.06 5.13 10.55
N ASN A 80 -2.20 5.48 9.94
CA ASN A 80 -3.02 4.59 9.12
C ASN A 80 -2.57 4.52 7.64
N ARG A 81 -1.51 5.23 7.23
CA ARG A 81 -1.09 5.30 5.82
C ARG A 81 0.12 4.42 5.56
N ILE A 82 0.01 3.47 4.63
CA ILE A 82 1.13 2.71 4.09
C ILE A 82 1.69 3.43 2.86
N HIS A 83 3.02 3.47 2.73
CA HIS A 83 3.70 4.10 1.60
C HIS A 83 4.32 3.00 0.74
N MET A 84 3.89 2.93 -0.53
CA MET A 84 4.52 2.11 -1.57
C MET A 84 5.46 3.03 -2.36
N VAL A 85 6.72 3.03 -1.93
CA VAL A 85 7.76 3.99 -2.35
C VAL A 85 9.05 3.29 -2.78
N PRO A 86 9.02 2.42 -3.81
CA PRO A 86 10.22 1.71 -4.24
C PRO A 86 11.27 2.67 -4.84
N PRO A 87 12.54 2.21 -4.97
CA PRO A 87 13.57 2.96 -5.68
C PRO A 87 13.17 3.33 -7.11
N CYS A 88 13.63 4.49 -7.60
CA CYS A 88 13.28 4.97 -8.95
C CYS A 88 13.80 4.10 -10.10
N ASN A 89 14.70 3.15 -9.84
CA ASN A 89 15.18 2.15 -10.80
C ASN A 89 14.48 0.78 -10.65
N VAL A 90 13.42 0.68 -9.85
CA VAL A 90 12.63 -0.56 -9.71
C VAL A 90 12.17 -1.08 -11.07
N SER A 91 12.27 -2.39 -11.25
CA SER A 91 11.75 -3.08 -12.43
C SER A 91 10.22 -3.18 -12.40
N SER A 92 9.64 -3.55 -13.54
CA SER A 92 8.18 -3.78 -13.61
C SER A 92 7.78 -5.00 -12.78
N GLU A 93 8.63 -6.03 -12.79
CA GLU A 93 8.47 -7.29 -12.08
C GLU A 93 8.50 -7.07 -10.56
N GLU A 94 9.49 -6.34 -10.03
CA GLU A 94 9.58 -6.03 -8.60
C GLU A 94 8.39 -5.15 -8.14
N ALA A 95 7.94 -4.21 -8.98
CA ALA A 95 6.78 -3.39 -8.65
C ALA A 95 5.49 -4.22 -8.56
N LEU A 96 5.29 -5.15 -9.51
CA LEU A 96 4.17 -6.10 -9.48
C LEU A 96 4.25 -7.05 -8.29
N GLU A 97 5.45 -7.54 -7.98
CA GLU A 97 5.69 -8.38 -6.80
C GLU A 97 5.34 -7.64 -5.51
N GLY A 98 5.74 -6.38 -5.36
CA GLY A 98 5.39 -5.57 -4.20
C GLY A 98 3.88 -5.42 -3.99
N ILE A 99 3.11 -5.20 -5.07
CA ILE A 99 1.64 -5.15 -5.03
C ILE A 99 1.06 -6.50 -4.62
N LYS A 100 1.56 -7.59 -5.20
CA LYS A 100 1.13 -8.96 -4.86
C LYS A 100 1.39 -9.29 -3.40
N LEU A 101 2.57 -8.96 -2.88
CA LEU A 101 2.92 -9.18 -1.48
C LEU A 101 2.00 -8.40 -0.54
N LEU A 102 1.71 -7.14 -0.85
CA LEU A 102 0.74 -6.35 -0.07
C LEU A 102 -0.65 -7.00 -0.07
N SER A 103 -1.14 -7.45 -1.24
CA SER A 103 -2.43 -8.15 -1.32
C SER A 103 -2.46 -9.42 -0.49
N ASN A 104 -1.41 -10.24 -0.59
CA ASN A 104 -1.30 -11.49 0.15
C ASN A 104 -1.30 -11.22 1.66
N SER A 105 -0.52 -10.25 2.12
CA SER A 105 -0.47 -9.88 3.54
C SER A 105 -1.81 -9.38 4.07
N LEU A 106 -2.59 -8.65 3.27
CA LEU A 106 -3.94 -8.23 3.64
C LEU A 106 -4.92 -9.41 3.68
N THR A 107 -4.92 -10.27 2.66
CA THR A 107 -5.78 -11.48 2.62
C THR A 107 -5.48 -12.41 3.81
N GLU A 108 -4.21 -12.60 4.16
CA GLU A 108 -3.78 -13.50 5.24
C GLU A 108 -4.38 -13.13 6.61
N ILE A 109 -4.57 -11.83 6.87
CA ILE A 109 -5.11 -11.33 8.14
C ILE A 109 -6.60 -10.93 8.05
N GLY A 110 -7.27 -11.35 6.98
CA GLY A 110 -8.72 -11.25 6.82
C GLY A 110 -9.24 -9.95 6.22
N PHE A 111 -8.42 -9.21 5.47
CA PHE A 111 -8.83 -8.03 4.71
C PHE A 111 -9.08 -8.29 3.22
#